data_AF-W1IY60-F1
#
_entry.id   AF-W1IY60-F1
#
_cell.length_a   1.000
_cell.length_b   1.000
_cell.length_c   1.000
_cell.angle_alpha   90.00
_cell.angle_beta   90.00
_cell.angle_gamma   90.00
#
_symmetry.space_group_name_H-M   'P 1'
#
loop_
_entity.id
_entity.type
_entity.pdbx_description
1 polymer ?
#
loop_
_entity_poly.entity_id
_entity_poly.type
_entity_poly.pdbx_seq_one_letter_code
_entity_poly.pdbx_strand_id
1 'polypeptide(L)'
;MSRITSRRTPISPNYPSCDECYAKLLIYPGNIHPDEVSSLLLLEPTKKNIVGTRIVNRLGRVKEIKISGWFLSSENYVNSKDLRDHLNWILDRIMPSSGGLKQLQNIDGVTMGIDCVWRSIAGHGGPTLWPEQMQAMSELGLECSFDIYFVGD
;
A
#
# COMPACT_ATOMS: atom_id res chain seq x y z
N MET A 1 -8.11 -10.69 19.23
CA MET A 1 -6.68 -10.42 19.54
C MET A 1 -6.57 -9.83 20.93
N SER A 2 -5.56 -10.23 21.72
CA SER A 2 -5.34 -9.66 23.06
C SER A 2 -4.96 -8.19 22.93
N ARG A 3 -5.55 -7.32 23.76
CA ARG A 3 -5.27 -5.88 23.74
C ARG A 3 -3.95 -5.63 24.47
N ILE A 4 -2.84 -5.55 23.72
CA ILE A 4 -1.53 -5.19 24.29
C ILE A 4 -1.59 -3.74 24.78
N THR A 5 -1.43 -3.54 26.09
CA THR A 5 -1.47 -2.21 26.73
C THR A 5 -0.08 -1.57 26.89
N SER A 6 1.00 -2.36 26.78
CA SER A 6 2.38 -1.92 27.01
C SER A 6 3.08 -1.34 25.77
N ARG A 7 2.35 -0.70 24.85
CA ARG A 7 2.94 -0.15 23.62
C ARG A 7 3.79 1.08 23.95
N ARG A 8 5.07 1.06 23.54
CA ARG A 8 5.96 2.25 23.64
C ARG A 8 5.42 3.43 22.84
N THR A 9 4.88 3.16 21.65
CA THR A 9 4.24 4.17 20.80
C THR A 9 2.76 3.83 20.65
N PRO A 10 1.83 4.54 21.32
CA PRO A 10 0.40 4.38 21.07
C PRO A 10 0.05 4.89 19.66
N ILE A 11 -1.12 4.50 19.13
CA ILE A 11 -1.68 5.12 17.92
C ILE A 11 -1.92 6.60 18.20
N SER A 12 -1.59 7.45 17.22
CA SER A 12 -1.84 8.89 17.28
C SER A 12 -2.30 9.41 15.91
N PRO A 13 -3.62 9.60 15.69
CA PRO A 13 -4.12 10.11 14.40
C PRO A 13 -3.58 11.49 14.02
N ASN A 14 -3.10 12.26 15.01
CA ASN A 14 -2.38 13.51 14.81
C ASN A 14 -0.90 13.31 15.14
N TYR A 15 -0.25 12.34 14.48
CA TYR A 15 1.16 12.00 14.71
C TYR A 15 2.06 13.22 14.48
N PRO A 16 2.71 13.78 15.53
CA PRO A 16 3.25 15.14 15.47
C PRO A 16 4.34 15.37 14.42
N SER A 17 5.16 14.35 14.13
CA SER A 17 6.27 14.48 13.17
C SER A 17 5.87 14.20 11.72
N CYS A 18 4.59 13.87 11.46
CA CYS A 18 4.09 13.48 10.14
C CYS A 18 3.28 14.61 9.49
N ASP A 19 3.62 14.95 8.26
CA ASP A 19 2.79 15.82 7.42
C ASP A 19 1.65 15.00 6.81
N GLU A 20 2.04 13.90 6.17
CA GLU A 20 1.18 13.03 5.36
C GLU A 20 1.74 11.61 5.37
N CYS A 21 0.85 10.63 5.45
CA CYS A 21 1.23 9.24 5.25
C CYS A 21 0.10 8.44 4.62
N TYR A 22 0.46 7.36 3.94
CA TYR A 22 -0.48 6.34 3.48
C TYR A 22 0.26 5.05 3.11
N ALA A 23 -0.47 3.95 3.10
CA ALA A 23 -0.01 2.65 2.61
C ALA A 23 -0.74 2.26 1.31
N LYS A 24 -0.03 1.56 0.43
CA LYS A 24 -0.49 1.07 -0.87
C LYS A 24 -0.08 -0.38 -1.05
N LEU A 25 -1.03 -1.28 -1.37
CA LEU A 25 -0.68 -2.56 -2.00
C LEU A 25 -0.45 -2.29 -3.49
N LEU A 26 0.72 -2.66 -3.98
CA LEU A 26 1.12 -2.58 -5.38
C LEU A 26 1.18 -4.00 -5.94
N ILE A 27 0.47 -4.27 -7.02
CA ILE A 27 0.60 -5.51 -7.79
C ILE A 27 0.89 -5.15 -9.24
N TYR A 28 2.04 -5.60 -9.74
CA TYR A 28 2.41 -5.51 -11.14
C TYR A 28 2.15 -6.89 -11.77
N PRO A 29 1.09 -7.05 -12.58
CA PRO A 29 0.62 -8.36 -13.01
C PRO A 29 1.47 -9.01 -14.13
N GLY A 30 2.56 -8.39 -14.55
CA GLY A 30 3.33 -8.85 -15.70
C GLY A 30 2.46 -8.94 -16.97
N ASN A 31 2.21 -10.17 -17.42
CA ASN A 31 1.47 -10.45 -18.66
C ASN A 31 -0.06 -10.62 -18.47
N ILE A 32 -0.57 -10.75 -17.25
CA ILE A 32 -2.02 -10.88 -17.03
C ILE A 32 -2.69 -9.50 -16.95
N HIS A 33 -3.98 -9.44 -17.30
CA HIS A 33 -4.74 -8.19 -17.24
C HIS A 33 -5.02 -7.80 -15.77
N PRO A 34 -4.99 -6.52 -15.37
CA PRO A 34 -5.33 -6.12 -14.01
C PRO A 34 -6.73 -6.57 -13.52
N ASP A 35 -7.68 -6.83 -14.40
CA ASP A 35 -9.01 -7.34 -14.01
C ASP A 35 -8.98 -8.82 -13.57
N GLU A 36 -8.00 -9.59 -14.02
CA GLU A 36 -7.74 -10.95 -13.52
C GLU A 36 -7.30 -10.88 -12.04
N VAL A 37 -6.51 -9.86 -11.68
CA VAL A 37 -6.10 -9.60 -10.29
C VAL A 37 -7.32 -9.31 -9.41
N SER A 38 -8.23 -8.43 -9.85
CA SER A 38 -9.48 -8.18 -9.11
C SER A 38 -10.29 -9.45 -8.91
N SER A 39 -10.38 -10.29 -9.95
CA SER A 39 -11.14 -11.54 -9.93
C SER A 39 -10.55 -12.56 -8.95
N LEU A 40 -9.22 -12.70 -8.92
CA LEU A 40 -8.51 -13.60 -8.00
C LEU A 40 -8.59 -13.13 -6.54
N LEU A 41 -8.55 -11.82 -6.33
CA LEU A 41 -8.59 -11.23 -4.99
C LEU A 41 -10.02 -11.04 -4.47
N LEU A 42 -11.05 -11.12 -5.33
CA LEU A 42 -12.42 -10.72 -5.02
C LEU A 42 -12.47 -9.30 -4.42
N LEU A 43 -11.63 -8.41 -4.96
CA LEU A 43 -11.40 -7.06 -4.44
C LEU A 43 -11.18 -6.11 -5.62
N GLU A 44 -11.73 -4.90 -5.52
CA GLU A 44 -11.45 -3.86 -6.50
C GLU A 44 -10.30 -2.95 -6.04
N PRO A 45 -9.44 -2.51 -6.97
CA PRO A 45 -8.37 -1.58 -6.67
C PRO A 45 -8.94 -0.17 -6.56
N THR A 46 -8.20 0.69 -5.87
CA THR A 46 -8.40 2.15 -5.96
C THR A 46 -7.94 2.72 -7.30
N LYS A 47 -7.02 2.04 -7.99
CA LYS A 47 -6.49 2.46 -9.29
C LYS A 47 -5.96 1.27 -10.10
N LYS A 48 -6.18 1.32 -11.42
CA LYS A 48 -5.53 0.42 -12.39
C LYS A 48 -4.74 1.22 -13.42
N ASN A 49 -3.63 0.65 -13.85
CA ASN A 49 -2.91 1.03 -15.05
C ASN A 49 -2.99 -0.14 -16.03
N ILE A 50 -3.37 0.14 -17.28
CA ILE A 50 -3.45 -0.88 -18.35
C ILE A 50 -2.42 -0.50 -19.40
N VAL A 51 -1.49 -1.41 -19.70
CA VAL A 51 -0.45 -1.23 -20.73
C VAL A 51 -1.05 -0.82 -22.08
N GLY A 52 -0.37 0.08 -22.80
CA GLY A 52 -0.83 0.63 -24.08
C GLY A 52 -1.89 1.72 -23.97
N THR A 53 -2.48 1.93 -22.78
CA THR A 53 -3.43 3.03 -22.57
C THR A 53 -2.70 4.37 -22.64
N ARG A 54 -3.26 5.31 -23.42
CA ARG A 54 -2.78 6.69 -23.49
C ARG A 54 -3.51 7.57 -22.47
N ILE A 55 -2.74 8.20 -21.60
CA ILE A 55 -3.23 9.12 -20.58
C ILE A 55 -2.66 10.51 -20.80
N VAL A 56 -3.43 11.55 -20.50
CA VAL A 56 -2.98 12.94 -20.54
C VAL A 56 -2.57 13.34 -19.13
N ASN A 57 -1.33 13.80 -18.95
CA ASN A 57 -0.88 14.28 -17.64
C ASN A 57 -1.42 15.69 -17.35
N ARG A 58 -1.19 16.20 -16.13
CA ARG A 58 -1.64 17.54 -15.71
C ARG A 58 -1.08 18.69 -16.57
N LEU A 59 -0.01 18.45 -17.32
CA LEU A 59 0.61 19.41 -18.25
C LEU A 59 0.11 19.25 -19.70
N GLY A 60 -0.95 18.46 -19.92
CA GLY A 60 -1.52 18.22 -21.26
C GLY A 60 -0.71 17.27 -22.13
N ARG A 61 0.36 16.66 -21.62
CA ARG A 61 1.21 15.74 -22.40
C ARG A 61 0.63 14.33 -22.40
N VAL A 62 0.53 13.74 -23.58
CA VAL A 62 0.12 12.34 -23.75
C VAL A 62 1.28 11.43 -23.35
N LYS A 63 1.01 10.50 -22.45
CA LYS A 63 1.92 9.43 -22.03
C LYS A 63 1.23 8.09 -22.23
N GLU A 64 1.95 7.14 -22.81
CA GLU A 64 1.52 5.75 -22.89
C GLU A 64 1.97 4.99 -21.64
N ILE A 65 1.06 4.21 -21.06
CA ILE A 65 1.34 3.32 -19.94
C ILE A 65 2.18 2.14 -20.44
N LYS A 66 3.38 1.98 -19.90
CA LYS A 66 4.32 0.92 -20.30
C LYS A 66 4.21 -0.34 -19.45
N ILE A 67 3.65 -0.23 -18.25
CA ILE A 67 3.58 -1.31 -17.27
C ILE A 67 2.17 -1.30 -16.68
N SER A 68 1.48 -2.45 -16.77
CA SER A 68 0.20 -2.65 -16.11
C SER A 68 0.37 -2.64 -14.59
N GLY A 69 -0.66 -2.22 -13.85
CA GLY A 69 -0.60 -2.18 -12.40
C GLY A 69 -1.98 -2.18 -11.78
N TRP A 70 -2.07 -2.81 -10.61
CA TRP A 70 -3.27 -2.92 -9.80
C TRP A 70 -2.91 -2.38 -8.40
N PHE A 71 -3.62 -1.35 -7.94
CA PHE A 71 -3.22 -0.60 -6.76
C PHE A 71 -4.40 -0.39 -5.79
N LEU A 72 -4.20 -0.81 -4.54
CA LEU A 72 -5.12 -0.53 -3.43
C LEU A 72 -4.44 0.45 -2.47
N SER A 73 -4.96 1.67 -2.40
CA SER A 73 -4.39 2.77 -1.62
C SER A 73 -5.30 3.19 -0.48
N SER A 74 -4.73 3.39 0.70
CA SER A 74 -5.43 4.02 1.82
C SER A 74 -5.52 5.55 1.69
N GLU A 75 -4.80 6.14 0.72
CA GLU A 75 -4.81 7.58 0.42
C GLU A 75 -6.24 8.05 0.11
N ASN A 76 -6.73 9.06 0.84
CA ASN A 76 -8.12 9.56 0.82
C ASN A 76 -9.20 8.66 1.46
N TYR A 77 -8.85 7.47 1.96
CA TYR A 77 -9.77 6.57 2.65
C TYR A 77 -9.55 6.52 4.16
N VAL A 78 -8.36 6.88 4.62
CA VAL A 78 -7.98 6.95 6.03
C VAL A 78 -7.55 8.38 6.34
N ASN A 79 -8.21 9.00 7.32
CA ASN A 79 -7.87 10.32 7.82
C ASN A 79 -7.06 10.19 9.11
N SER A 80 -5.77 9.86 8.96
CA SER A 80 -4.82 9.69 10.05
C SER A 80 -3.43 10.10 9.59
N LYS A 81 -2.61 10.60 10.51
CA LYS A 81 -1.17 10.82 10.33
C LYS A 81 -0.34 9.66 10.89
N ASP A 82 -1.00 8.59 11.32
CA ASP A 82 -0.37 7.37 11.81
C ASP A 82 -0.42 6.27 10.75
N LEU A 83 0.73 5.90 10.19
CA LEU A 83 0.80 4.86 9.15
C LEU A 83 0.19 3.52 9.60
N ARG A 84 0.11 3.24 10.91
CA ARG A 84 -0.50 2.01 11.41
C ARG A 84 -2.00 1.94 11.10
N ASP A 85 -2.71 3.07 11.10
CA ASP A 85 -4.12 3.10 10.73
C ASP A 85 -4.29 2.77 9.24
N HIS A 86 -3.38 3.25 8.40
CA HIS A 86 -3.35 2.97 6.96
C HIS A 86 -3.03 1.49 6.67
N LEU A 87 -2.05 0.93 7.38
CA LEU A 87 -1.70 -0.49 7.26
C LEU A 87 -2.83 -1.39 7.74
N ASN A 88 -3.50 -1.07 8.85
CA ASN A 88 -4.67 -1.83 9.29
C ASN A 88 -5.76 -1.81 8.20
N TRP A 89 -6.03 -0.64 7.60
CA TRP A 89 -7.01 -0.52 6.53
C TRP A 89 -6.68 -1.38 5.30
N ILE A 90 -5.40 -1.45 4.91
CA ILE A 90 -4.92 -2.31 3.81
C ILE A 90 -5.06 -3.77 4.20
N LEU A 91 -4.50 -4.17 5.34
CA LEU A 91 -4.47 -5.56 5.81
C LEU A 91 -5.88 -6.12 5.99
N ASP A 92 -6.80 -5.38 6.61
CA ASP A 92 -8.19 -5.80 6.81
C ASP A 92 -8.89 -6.14 5.48
N ARG A 93 -8.49 -5.49 4.37
CA ARG A 93 -9.07 -5.73 3.04
C ARG A 93 -8.45 -6.91 2.32
N ILE A 94 -7.16 -7.15 2.50
CA ILE A 94 -6.42 -8.13 1.71
C ILE A 94 -6.25 -9.47 2.44
N MET A 95 -6.39 -9.49 3.77
CA MET A 95 -6.32 -10.73 4.57
C MET A 95 -7.35 -11.79 4.12
N PRO A 96 -8.63 -11.45 3.83
CA PRO A 96 -9.58 -12.41 3.26
C PRO A 96 -9.14 -13.02 1.93
N SER A 97 -8.29 -12.30 1.18
CA SER A 97 -7.81 -12.66 -0.16
C SER A 97 -6.46 -13.39 -0.15
N SER A 98 -5.99 -13.86 1.01
CA SER A 98 -4.69 -14.57 1.16
C SER A 98 -4.49 -15.70 0.15
N GLY A 99 -5.53 -16.49 -0.13
CA GLY A 99 -5.48 -17.55 -1.15
C GLY A 99 -5.25 -17.00 -2.56
N GLY A 100 -5.91 -15.91 -2.94
CA GLY A 100 -5.74 -15.24 -4.23
C GLY A 100 -4.38 -14.57 -4.37
N LEU A 101 -3.87 -13.94 -3.31
CA LEU A 101 -2.51 -13.38 -3.27
C LEU A 101 -1.47 -14.48 -3.49
N LYS A 102 -1.62 -15.64 -2.83
CA LYS A 102 -0.74 -16.79 -3.04
C LYS A 102 -0.80 -17.30 -4.47
N GLN A 103 -1.97 -17.35 -5.10
CA GLN A 103 -2.08 -17.73 -6.50
C GLN A 103 -1.31 -16.77 -7.41
N LEU A 104 -1.53 -15.46 -7.23
CA LEU A 104 -0.83 -14.41 -7.98
C LEU A 104 0.69 -14.47 -7.81
N GLN A 105 1.19 -14.73 -6.59
CA GLN A 105 2.63 -14.88 -6.30
C GLN A 105 3.29 -16.05 -7.04
N ASN A 106 2.51 -17.04 -7.48
CA ASN A 106 3.02 -18.18 -8.25
C ASN A 106 2.96 -17.96 -9.78
N ILE A 107 2.50 -16.80 -10.25
CA ILE A 107 2.45 -16.46 -11.67
C ILE A 107 3.75 -15.77 -12.06
N ASP A 108 4.43 -16.32 -13.08
CA ASP A 108 5.69 -15.75 -13.58
C ASP A 108 5.53 -14.29 -14.02
N GLY A 109 6.45 -13.46 -13.53
CA GLY A 109 6.49 -12.03 -13.84
C GLY A 109 5.53 -11.16 -13.03
N VAL A 110 4.71 -11.74 -12.14
CA VAL A 110 3.95 -10.97 -11.15
C VAL A 110 4.87 -10.55 -10.02
N THR A 111 4.86 -9.26 -9.68
CA THR A 111 5.52 -8.74 -8.47
C THR A 111 4.52 -7.96 -7.63
N MET A 112 4.69 -8.01 -6.32
CA MET A 112 3.81 -7.30 -5.40
C MET A 112 4.46 -7.00 -4.07
N GLY A 113 3.97 -5.95 -3.41
CA GLY A 113 4.42 -5.53 -2.09
C GLY A 113 3.52 -4.44 -1.54
N ILE A 114 3.72 -4.13 -0.27
CA ILE A 114 3.13 -2.96 0.37
C ILE A 114 4.15 -1.84 0.34
N ASP A 115 3.77 -0.69 -0.16
CA ASP A 115 4.60 0.50 -0.14
C ASP A 115 3.95 1.57 0.74
N CYS A 116 4.78 2.16 1.61
CA CYS A 116 4.34 3.13 2.60
C CYS A 116 5.00 4.48 2.34
N VAL A 117 4.19 5.49 2.06
CA VAL A 117 4.65 6.87 1.99
C VAL A 117 4.55 7.49 3.37
N TRP A 118 5.63 8.13 3.80
CA TRP A 118 5.66 8.91 5.03
C TRP A 118 6.46 10.20 4.84
N ARG A 119 5.80 11.34 5.06
CA ARG A 119 6.42 12.66 4.89
C ARG A 119 6.65 13.32 6.25
N SER A 120 7.91 13.56 6.59
CA SER A 120 8.34 14.17 7.84
C SER A 120 8.22 15.69 7.81
N ILE A 121 7.66 16.31 8.86
CA ILE A 121 7.77 17.77 9.07
C ILE A 121 8.99 18.18 9.90
N ALA A 122 9.61 17.26 10.62
CA ALA A 122 10.60 17.57 11.66
C ALA A 122 12.01 17.06 11.35
N GLY A 123 12.22 16.32 10.26
CA GLY A 123 13.50 15.69 9.94
C GLY A 123 13.85 14.48 10.81
N HIS A 124 13.00 14.15 11.80
CA HIS A 124 13.19 13.02 12.71
C HIS A 124 11.86 12.33 13.04
N GLY A 125 11.95 11.24 13.79
CA GLY A 125 10.84 10.32 14.02
C GLY A 125 10.72 9.32 12.87
N GLY A 126 9.52 8.82 12.64
CA GLY A 126 9.24 7.86 11.58
C GLY A 126 8.00 7.03 11.90
N PRO A 127 7.50 6.29 10.91
CA PRO A 127 6.40 5.37 11.13
C PRO A 127 6.83 4.25 12.09
N THR A 128 5.88 3.76 12.88
CA THR A 128 6.06 2.51 13.63
C THR A 128 5.25 1.42 12.96
N LEU A 129 5.81 0.21 12.87
CA LEU A 129 5.04 -1.00 12.60
C LEU A 129 4.78 -1.76 13.88
N TRP A 130 3.56 -2.26 14.06
CA TRP A 130 3.29 -3.18 15.16
C TRP A 130 3.61 -4.63 14.77
N PRO A 131 4.07 -5.47 15.72
CA PRO A 131 4.29 -6.90 15.52
C PRO A 131 3.17 -7.63 14.80
N GLU A 132 1.91 -7.32 15.11
CA GLU A 132 0.75 -7.98 14.49
C GLU A 132 0.59 -7.59 13.02
N GLN A 133 0.97 -6.37 12.65
CA GLN A 133 0.99 -5.93 11.25
C GLN A 133 2.13 -6.59 10.50
N MET A 134 3.32 -6.67 11.11
CA MET A 134 4.46 -7.40 10.55
C MET A 134 4.14 -8.89 10.38
N GLN A 135 3.45 -9.49 11.36
CA GLN A 135 2.98 -10.87 11.27
C GLN A 135 1.99 -11.05 10.12
N ALA A 136 0.97 -10.21 10.01
CA ALA A 136 -0.01 -10.29 8.93
C ALA A 136 0.65 -10.15 7.55
N MET A 137 1.58 -9.19 7.38
CA MET A 137 2.34 -9.05 6.13
C MET A 137 3.21 -10.28 5.84
N SER A 138 3.85 -10.85 6.88
CA SER A 138 4.62 -12.09 6.76
C SER A 138 3.74 -13.28 6.36
N GLU A 139 2.53 -13.39 6.91
CA GLU A 139 1.58 -14.46 6.57
C GLU A 139 1.08 -14.34 5.12
N LEU A 140 0.95 -13.11 4.62
CA LEU A 140 0.61 -12.83 3.22
C LEU A 140 1.81 -12.94 2.26
N GLY A 141 3.03 -13.09 2.78
CA GLY A 141 4.26 -13.10 1.97
C GLY A 141 4.51 -11.78 1.25
N LEU A 142 4.12 -10.65 1.84
CA LEU A 142 4.28 -9.32 1.26
C LEU A 142 5.42 -8.58 1.94
N GLU A 143 6.36 -8.08 1.14
CA GLU A 143 7.34 -7.12 1.61
C GLU A 143 6.69 -5.75 1.89
N CYS A 144 7.31 -4.98 2.78
CA CYS A 144 6.87 -3.62 3.13
C CYS A 144 8.02 -2.64 2.89
N SER A 145 7.90 -1.78 1.89
CA SER A 145 8.84 -0.70 1.59
C SER A 145 8.37 0.63 2.17
N PHE A 146 9.31 1.57 2.29
CA PHE A 146 9.05 2.91 2.79
C PHE A 146 9.68 3.96 1.88
N ASP A 147 8.82 4.80 1.31
CA ASP A 147 9.19 6.06 0.68
C ASP A 147 9.11 7.18 1.73
N ILE A 148 10.28 7.62 2.19
CA ILE A 148 10.40 8.66 3.22
C ILE A 148 10.78 9.98 2.57
N TYR A 149 9.94 10.99 2.76
CA TYR A 149 10.16 12.36 2.28
C TYR A 149 10.27 13.34 3.45
N PHE A 150 10.86 14.49 3.21
CA PHE A 150 11.04 15.55 4.20
C PHE A 150 10.42 16.84 3.65
N VAL A 151 9.65 17.56 4.47
CA VAL A 151 9.07 18.85 4.06
C VAL A 151 10.19 19.86 3.87
N GLY A 152 10.27 20.44 2.67
CA GLY A 152 11.25 21.47 2.31
C GLY A 152 12.41 20.97 1.45
N ASP A 153 12.55 19.65 1.27
CA ASP A 153 13.47 19.00 0.33
C ASP A 153 12.75 18.68 -1.00
#